data_AF-A0A813JTY7-F1
#
_entry.id   AF-A0A813JTY7-F1
#
_cell.length_a   1.000
_cell.length_b   1.000
_cell.length_c   1.000
_cell.angle_alpha   90.00
_cell.angle_beta   90.00
_cell.angle_gamma   90.00
#
_symmetry.space_group_name_H-M   'P 1'
#
loop_
_entity.id
_entity.type
_entity.pdbx_description
1 polymer ?
#
loop_
_entity_poly.entity_id
_entity_poly.type
_entity_poly.pdbx_seq_one_letter_code
_entity_poly.pdbx_strand_id
1 'polypeptide(L)'
;MDRADRQGVRAEHFFGKRGLGDVVDKLEEWNITGDDLDVKYNFTAQSDEPLKARFAMRMASMHCMRRMQLPKAIWWKQVLPCLELFTVSGDQMPDSETFCQVIQEIHHPEPAAVRDEEVAMLTVRNQVDEDFADLVERRVQEGEPIQRSAKVYMISFRSGKGELFRRMLLQDPEFKPLRKSLKDAGYPIVLQPSKTIVLVRPDQYLDTVNSPTLRSCTFKRYNAIIAASEEYLMDQVLMRMASKQRPREHRQERMELELDDWTFKFITKRTLICTAPQLLMASTVVQSTTEAARSSSGPSASASYFVHARGGNPRRRILDEHTWSVEAEDAI
;
A
#
# COMPACT_ATOMS: atom_id res chain seq x y z
N MET A 1 15.74 14.79 -23.04
CA MET A 1 17.14 15.20 -23.18
C MET A 1 17.57 16.00 -21.96
N ASP A 2 18.19 15.45 -20.93
CA ASP A 2 18.19 14.14 -20.30
C ASP A 2 19.05 14.39 -19.06
N ARG A 3 18.44 14.29 -17.89
CA ARG A 3 19.14 14.26 -16.60
C ARG A 3 18.44 13.23 -15.74
N ALA A 4 18.66 11.97 -16.10
CA ALA A 4 18.56 10.85 -15.19
C ALA A 4 20.00 10.45 -14.89
N ASP A 5 20.47 10.70 -13.66
CA ASP A 5 21.51 9.86 -13.09
C ASP A 5 21.71 10.11 -11.59
N ARG A 6 21.92 8.98 -10.88
CA ARG A 6 22.39 8.82 -9.50
C ARG A 6 21.34 8.88 -8.38
N GLN A 7 20.78 7.71 -8.09
CA GLN A 7 20.70 7.19 -6.72
C GLN A 7 20.91 5.67 -6.74
N GLY A 8 22.16 5.25 -6.95
CA GLY A 8 22.61 3.90 -6.64
C GLY A 8 23.00 3.84 -5.16
N VAL A 9 22.06 3.44 -4.31
CA VAL A 9 22.38 3.08 -2.92
C VAL A 9 23.15 1.76 -2.96
N ARG A 10 24.45 1.85 -2.69
CA ARG A 10 25.42 0.75 -2.70
C ARG A 10 25.05 -0.33 -1.69
N ALA A 11 24.86 -1.56 -2.17
CA ALA A 11 24.85 -2.79 -1.36
C ALA A 11 26.23 -3.11 -0.71
N GLU A 12 27.27 -2.30 -0.99
CA GLU A 12 28.64 -2.47 -0.49
C GLU A 12 28.76 -2.33 1.03
N HIS A 13 27.76 -1.75 1.71
CA HIS A 13 27.82 -1.55 3.17
C HIS A 13 27.57 -2.81 4.00
N PHE A 14 26.96 -3.85 3.43
CA PHE A 14 26.61 -5.06 4.20
C PHE A 14 27.60 -6.21 4.05
N PHE A 15 28.38 -6.31 2.97
CA PHE A 15 29.16 -7.52 2.69
C PHE A 15 30.64 -7.31 2.39
N GLY A 16 31.13 -6.06 2.34
CA GLY A 16 32.48 -5.77 1.88
C GLY A 16 32.69 -6.19 0.42
N LYS A 17 33.74 -5.67 -0.23
CA LYS A 17 33.96 -5.94 -1.67
C LYS A 17 34.23 -7.41 -2.01
N ARG A 18 34.57 -8.26 -1.03
CA ARG A 18 34.80 -9.71 -1.25
C ARG A 18 33.51 -10.52 -1.20
N GLY A 19 32.58 -10.21 -0.30
CA GLY A 19 31.34 -10.98 -0.16
C GLY A 19 30.36 -10.82 -1.33
N LEU A 20 30.44 -9.73 -2.09
CA LEU A 20 29.61 -9.56 -3.29
C LEU A 20 30.12 -10.38 -4.49
N GLY A 21 31.44 -10.59 -4.59
CA GLY A 21 32.05 -11.43 -5.63
C GLY A 21 31.64 -12.89 -5.46
N ASP A 22 31.78 -13.40 -4.24
CA ASP A 22 31.39 -14.78 -3.92
C ASP A 22 29.90 -15.05 -4.19
N VAL A 23 29.02 -14.06 -4.01
CA VAL A 23 27.58 -14.20 -4.27
C VAL A 23 27.26 -14.19 -5.76
N VAL A 24 27.96 -13.38 -6.56
CA VAL A 24 27.78 -13.34 -8.02
C VAL A 24 28.33 -14.62 -8.67
N ASP A 25 29.50 -15.07 -8.23
CA ASP A 25 30.12 -16.32 -8.70
C ASP A 25 29.26 -17.55 -8.33
N LYS A 26 28.63 -17.54 -7.14
CA LYS A 26 27.65 -18.55 -6.70
C LYS A 26 26.34 -18.51 -7.50
N LEU A 27 25.88 -17.32 -7.91
CA LEU A 27 24.66 -17.16 -8.70
C LEU A 27 24.84 -17.69 -10.13
N GLU A 28 26.04 -17.53 -10.71
CA GLU A 28 26.41 -18.17 -11.99
C GLU A 28 26.53 -19.69 -11.84
N GLU A 29 27.11 -20.18 -10.74
CA GLU A 29 27.17 -21.62 -10.40
C GLU A 29 25.76 -22.25 -10.27
N TRP A 30 24.75 -21.47 -9.85
CA TRP A 30 23.36 -21.92 -9.70
C TRP A 30 22.50 -21.81 -10.96
N ASN A 31 23.08 -21.40 -12.10
CA ASN A 31 22.44 -21.42 -13.42
C ASN A 31 21.05 -20.71 -13.45
N ILE A 32 20.95 -19.56 -12.80
CA ILE A 32 19.72 -18.77 -12.74
C ILE A 32 19.61 -17.93 -14.02
N THR A 33 19.08 -18.52 -15.09
CA THR A 33 18.66 -17.79 -16.30
C THR A 33 17.14 -17.81 -16.42
N GLY A 34 16.52 -16.66 -16.66
CA GLY A 34 15.06 -16.60 -16.85
C GLY A 34 14.57 -15.34 -17.56
N ASP A 35 14.47 -15.44 -18.88
CA ASP A 35 13.33 -14.90 -19.61
C ASP A 35 12.27 -16.01 -19.66
N ASP A 36 11.04 -15.66 -19.31
CA ASP A 36 9.87 -16.52 -19.07
C ASP A 36 9.82 -17.37 -17.79
N LEU A 37 8.57 -17.55 -17.36
CA LEU A 37 8.03 -17.77 -16.02
C LEU A 37 8.29 -19.18 -15.45
N ASP A 38 9.48 -19.74 -15.64
CA ASP A 38 9.85 -21.07 -15.17
C ASP A 38 11.23 -21.04 -14.50
N VAL A 39 11.31 -20.46 -13.29
CA VAL A 39 12.54 -20.48 -12.49
C VAL A 39 12.70 -21.86 -11.86
N LYS A 40 13.36 -22.78 -12.59
CA LYS A 40 13.78 -24.07 -12.05
C LYS A 40 15.07 -23.90 -11.24
N TYR A 41 14.95 -23.98 -9.92
CA TYR A 41 16.12 -24.09 -9.05
C TYR A 41 16.57 -25.55 -9.00
N ASN A 42 17.59 -25.90 -9.78
CA ASN A 42 18.26 -27.20 -9.65
C ASN A 42 19.29 -27.11 -8.52
N PHE A 43 18.87 -27.46 -7.31
CA PHE A 43 19.81 -27.64 -6.19
C PHE A 43 20.45 -29.02 -6.34
N THR A 44 21.66 -29.10 -6.90
CA THR A 44 22.45 -30.33 -6.82
C THR A 44 22.88 -30.49 -5.35
N ALA A 45 22.38 -31.55 -4.72
CA ALA A 45 22.49 -31.85 -3.29
C ALA A 45 23.91 -32.21 -2.81
N GLN A 46 24.95 -31.50 -3.27
CA GLN A 46 26.34 -31.68 -2.86
C GLN A 46 26.87 -30.52 -2.00
N SER A 47 26.02 -29.56 -1.61
CA SER A 47 26.40 -28.51 -0.66
C SER A 47 26.04 -28.93 0.76
N ASP A 48 27.04 -29.37 1.52
CA ASP A 48 26.95 -29.80 2.94
C ASP A 48 26.49 -28.71 3.94
N GLU A 49 26.19 -27.49 3.49
CA GLU A 49 25.73 -26.41 4.38
C GLU A 49 24.25 -26.07 4.19
N PRO A 50 23.35 -26.53 5.07
CA PRO A 50 21.94 -26.12 5.07
C PRO A 50 21.76 -24.59 5.20
N LEU A 51 22.75 -23.89 5.76
CA LEU A 51 22.79 -22.43 5.83
C LEU A 51 22.87 -21.77 4.44
N LYS A 52 23.60 -22.37 3.49
CA LYS A 52 23.71 -21.85 2.12
C LYS A 52 22.40 -22.03 1.35
N ALA A 53 21.73 -23.16 1.52
CA ALA A 53 20.39 -23.39 0.95
C ALA A 53 19.34 -22.42 1.52
N ARG A 54 19.37 -22.17 2.84
CA ARG A 54 18.53 -21.16 3.51
C ARG A 54 18.78 -19.76 2.96
N PHE A 55 20.04 -19.37 2.80
CA PHE A 55 20.41 -18.08 2.24
C PHE A 55 19.95 -17.94 0.77
N ALA A 56 20.18 -18.96 -0.06
CA ALA A 56 19.76 -18.98 -1.46
C ALA A 56 18.24 -18.82 -1.62
N MET A 57 17.45 -19.57 -0.86
CA MET A 57 15.99 -19.43 -0.85
C MET A 57 15.54 -18.04 -0.37
N ARG A 58 16.20 -17.47 0.64
CA ARG A 58 15.92 -16.11 1.12
C ARG A 58 16.24 -15.06 0.06
N MET A 59 17.33 -15.22 -0.68
CA MET A 59 17.73 -14.31 -1.76
C MET A 59 16.80 -14.41 -2.98
N ALA A 60 16.46 -15.63 -3.41
CA ALA A 60 15.51 -15.90 -4.48
C ALA A 60 14.13 -15.30 -4.19
N SER A 61 13.66 -15.49 -2.96
CA SER A 61 12.36 -15.02 -2.50
C SER A 61 12.32 -13.49 -2.38
N MET A 62 13.36 -12.84 -1.86
CA MET A 62 13.51 -11.37 -1.89
C MET A 62 13.59 -10.79 -3.31
N HIS A 63 14.25 -11.49 -4.23
CA HIS A 63 14.31 -11.08 -5.64
C HIS A 63 12.91 -11.14 -6.27
N CYS A 64 12.15 -12.19 -5.97
CA CYS A 64 10.76 -12.34 -6.40
C CYS A 64 9.85 -11.24 -5.83
N MET A 65 10.03 -10.86 -4.56
CA MET A 65 9.31 -9.75 -3.92
C MET A 65 9.52 -8.42 -4.67
N ARG A 66 10.77 -8.10 -5.06
CA ARG A 66 11.07 -6.88 -5.81
C ARG A 66 10.40 -6.87 -7.19
N ARG A 67 10.35 -8.03 -7.86
CA ARG A 67 9.73 -8.17 -9.19
C ARG A 67 8.19 -8.15 -9.13
N MET A 68 7.59 -8.71 -8.08
CA MET A 68 6.15 -8.77 -7.88
C MET A 68 5.54 -7.54 -7.20
N GLN A 69 6.36 -6.55 -6.81
CA GLN A 69 5.93 -5.34 -6.09
C GLN A 69 5.07 -5.63 -4.83
N LEU A 70 5.32 -6.77 -4.18
CA LEU A 70 4.58 -7.14 -2.98
C LEU A 70 4.96 -6.18 -1.83
N PRO A 71 3.98 -5.61 -1.11
CA PRO A 71 4.26 -4.81 0.08
C PRO A 71 5.09 -5.61 1.09
N LYS A 72 6.19 -5.02 1.59
CA LYS A 72 7.09 -5.66 2.58
C LYS A 72 6.33 -6.24 3.78
N ALA A 73 5.27 -5.59 4.22
CA ALA A 73 4.45 -6.06 5.35
C ALA A 73 3.78 -7.41 5.09
N ILE A 74 3.32 -7.68 3.86
CA ILE A 74 2.71 -8.95 3.48
C ILE A 74 3.79 -10.04 3.41
N TRP A 75 4.97 -9.69 2.87
CA TRP A 75 6.11 -10.58 2.81
C TRP A 75 6.54 -11.12 4.18
N TRP A 76 6.80 -10.20 5.12
CA TRP A 76 7.26 -10.54 6.47
C TRP A 76 6.21 -11.34 7.26
N LYS A 77 4.92 -11.03 7.10
CA LYS A 77 3.85 -11.67 7.88
C LYS A 77 3.37 -13.00 7.32
N GLN A 78 3.42 -13.20 6.00
CA GLN A 78 2.75 -14.34 5.36
C GLN A 78 3.70 -15.26 4.62
N VAL A 79 4.76 -14.73 3.99
CA VAL A 79 5.65 -15.56 3.15
C VAL A 79 6.84 -16.07 3.95
N LEU A 80 7.46 -15.21 4.76
CA LEU A 80 8.65 -15.59 5.53
C LEU A 80 8.38 -16.74 6.53
N PRO A 81 7.28 -16.75 7.30
CA PRO A 81 7.03 -17.85 8.25
C PRO A 81 6.84 -19.20 7.54
N CYS A 82 6.27 -19.21 6.34
CA CYS A 82 6.13 -20.43 5.55
C CYS A 82 7.48 -20.97 5.07
N LEU A 83 8.41 -20.09 4.69
CA LEU A 83 9.77 -20.48 4.30
C LEU A 83 10.58 -21.06 5.48
N GLU A 84 10.34 -20.56 6.71
CA GLU A 84 10.98 -21.09 7.92
C GLU A 84 10.44 -22.49 8.30
N LEU A 85 9.13 -22.72 8.16
CA LEU A 85 8.46 -23.99 8.45
C LEU A 85 8.99 -25.19 7.62
N PHE A 86 9.39 -24.97 6.36
CA PHE A 86 9.96 -26.04 5.52
C PHE A 86 11.37 -26.49 5.93
N THR A 87 12.04 -25.76 6.83
CA THR A 87 13.47 -26.00 7.16
C THR A 87 13.72 -26.63 8.52
N VAL A 88 12.67 -26.85 9.33
CA VAL A 88 12.77 -27.44 10.67
C VAL A 88 12.61 -28.97 10.66
N SER A 89 12.03 -29.56 9.62
CA SER A 89 11.81 -31.02 9.56
C SER A 89 13.02 -31.85 9.09
N GLY A 90 14.23 -31.26 9.01
CA GLY A 90 15.43 -31.92 8.49
C GLY A 90 16.54 -32.24 9.50
N ASP A 91 16.47 -31.78 10.75
CA ASP A 91 17.53 -32.02 11.74
C ASP A 91 17.33 -33.36 12.47
N GLN A 92 17.82 -34.44 11.86
CA GLN A 92 18.38 -35.54 12.63
C GLN A 92 19.86 -35.24 12.89
N MET A 93 20.17 -35.00 14.16
CA MET A 93 21.50 -34.75 14.71
C MET A 93 22.51 -35.84 14.35
N PRO A 94 23.73 -35.49 13.91
CA PRO A 94 24.92 -36.23 14.25
C PRO A 94 25.56 -35.65 15.52
N ASP A 95 26.04 -36.57 16.33
CA ASP A 95 26.61 -36.39 17.66
C ASP A 95 27.87 -35.50 17.72
N SER A 96 28.00 -34.85 18.88
CA SER A 96 29.24 -34.53 19.61
C SER A 96 30.39 -33.83 18.88
N GLU A 97 30.81 -32.67 19.41
CA GLU A 97 32.14 -32.55 20.05
C GLU A 97 32.31 -31.19 20.76
N THR A 98 32.31 -31.26 22.09
CA THR A 98 33.21 -30.56 23.03
C THR A 98 33.58 -29.10 22.76
N PHE A 99 32.68 -28.17 23.13
CA PHE A 99 33.11 -26.82 23.53
C PHE A 99 33.57 -26.85 24.99
N CYS A 100 34.90 -26.80 25.19
CA CYS A 100 35.51 -26.58 26.50
C CYS A 100 35.08 -25.22 27.07
N GLN A 101 34.11 -25.21 27.97
CA GLN A 101 33.77 -24.04 28.77
C GLN A 101 34.90 -23.73 29.76
N VAL A 102 35.68 -22.69 29.46
CA VAL A 102 36.60 -22.05 30.42
C VAL A 102 35.74 -21.19 31.36
N ILE A 103 35.13 -21.81 32.37
CA ILE A 103 34.55 -21.09 33.50
C ILE A 103 35.64 -21.06 34.57
N GLN A 104 36.37 -19.96 34.64
CA GLN A 104 37.35 -19.72 35.70
C GLN A 104 36.60 -19.13 36.90
N GLU A 105 36.59 -19.84 38.02
CA GLU A 105 35.95 -19.40 39.25
C GLU A 105 36.79 -18.28 39.88
N ILE A 106 36.27 -17.05 39.86
CA ILE A 106 36.93 -15.88 40.43
C ILE A 106 36.40 -15.69 41.86
N HIS A 107 37.26 -15.93 42.86
CA HIS A 107 36.90 -15.71 44.26
C HIS A 107 37.03 -14.23 44.60
N HIS A 108 35.91 -13.59 44.92
CA HIS A 108 35.89 -12.23 45.48
C HIS A 108 35.84 -12.33 47.02
N PRO A 109 36.72 -11.63 47.77
CA PRO A 109 36.73 -11.65 49.23
C PRO A 109 35.61 -10.79 49.85
N GLU A 110 34.93 -10.00 49.02
CA GLU A 110 33.85 -9.12 49.43
C GLU A 110 32.50 -9.88 49.41
N PRO A 111 31.57 -9.60 50.35
CA PRO A 111 30.25 -10.20 50.31
C PRO A 111 29.55 -9.82 49.01
N ALA A 112 28.70 -10.73 48.50
CA ALA A 112 27.94 -10.48 47.28
C ALA A 112 27.20 -9.14 47.37
N ALA A 113 27.38 -8.29 46.35
CA ALA A 113 26.70 -7.01 46.29
C ALA A 113 25.18 -7.23 46.40
N VAL A 114 24.57 -6.66 47.45
CA VAL A 114 23.12 -6.70 47.63
C VAL A 114 22.53 -5.64 46.73
N ARG A 115 21.62 -6.04 45.84
CA ARG A 115 20.87 -5.09 45.02
C ARG A 115 19.91 -4.32 45.91
N ASP A 116 20.08 -3.01 45.96
CA ASP A 116 19.06 -2.11 46.45
C ASP A 116 17.88 -2.12 45.47
N GLU A 117 16.71 -2.56 45.95
CA GLU A 117 15.52 -2.75 45.13
C GLU A 117 14.99 -1.42 44.58
N GLU A 118 15.12 -0.31 45.32
CA GLU A 118 14.68 1.00 44.86
C GLU A 118 15.58 1.52 43.74
N VAL A 119 16.90 1.37 43.89
CA VAL A 119 17.87 1.78 42.86
C VAL A 119 17.72 0.90 41.61
N ALA A 120 17.48 -0.40 41.77
CA ALA A 120 17.22 -1.30 40.64
C ALA A 120 15.97 -0.90 39.87
N MET A 121 14.86 -0.57 40.54
CA MET A 121 13.63 -0.09 39.90
C MET A 121 13.84 1.22 39.14
N LEU A 122 14.56 2.19 39.74
CA LEU A 122 14.88 3.46 39.10
C LEU A 122 15.74 3.26 37.84
N THR A 123 16.74 2.38 37.91
CA THR A 123 17.63 2.09 36.78
C THR A 123 16.87 1.47 35.62
N VAL A 124 15.98 0.50 35.89
CA VAL A 124 15.12 -0.10 34.85
C VAL A 124 14.21 0.95 34.22
N ARG A 125 13.62 1.83 35.02
CA ARG A 125 12.75 2.89 34.50
C ARG A 125 13.49 3.86 33.59
N ASN A 126 14.68 4.32 34.00
CA ASN A 126 15.49 5.21 33.20
C ASN A 126 15.94 4.54 31.89
N GLN A 127 16.34 3.26 31.94
CA GLN A 127 16.71 2.51 30.74
C GLN A 127 15.54 2.38 29.76
N VAL A 128 14.32 2.14 30.26
CA VAL A 128 13.12 2.07 29.42
C VAL A 128 12.83 3.41 28.74
N ASP A 129 13.02 4.53 29.45
CA ASP A 129 12.81 5.86 28.90
C ASP A 129 13.90 6.22 27.85
N GLU A 130 15.16 5.85 28.10
CA GLU A 130 16.28 6.03 27.15
C GLU A 130 16.10 5.16 25.89
N ASP A 131 15.79 3.88 26.05
CA ASP A 131 15.54 2.95 24.94
C ASP A 131 14.36 3.43 24.08
N PHE A 132 13.34 4.01 24.71
CA PHE A 132 12.21 4.60 24.00
C PHE A 132 12.62 5.85 23.21
N ALA A 133 13.43 6.74 23.80
CA ALA A 133 13.94 7.93 23.12
C ALA A 133 14.78 7.57 21.89
N ASP A 134 15.69 6.59 22.02
CA ASP A 134 16.52 6.09 20.93
C ASP A 134 15.68 5.48 19.79
N LEU A 135 14.64 4.73 20.14
CA LEU A 135 13.74 4.12 19.17
C LEU A 135 12.92 5.18 18.42
N VAL A 136 12.46 6.24 19.10
CA VAL A 136 11.76 7.37 18.47
C VAL A 136 12.71 8.14 17.57
N GLU A 137 13.92 8.45 18.02
CA GLU A 137 14.90 9.19 17.22
C GLU A 137 15.29 8.40 15.97
N ARG A 138 15.52 7.08 16.10
CA ARG A 138 15.80 6.22 14.95
C ARG A 138 14.67 6.20 13.95
N ARG A 139 13.41 6.11 14.39
CA ARG A 139 12.24 6.18 13.49
C ARG A 139 12.14 7.52 12.77
N VAL A 140 12.46 8.62 13.46
CA VAL A 140 12.49 9.96 12.85
C VAL A 140 13.61 10.07 11.82
N GLN A 141 14.79 9.53 12.10
CA GLN A 141 15.95 9.54 11.19
C GLN A 141 15.76 8.63 9.98
N GLU A 142 15.22 7.42 10.17
CA GLU A 142 14.95 6.45 9.10
C GLU A 142 13.85 6.92 8.15
N GLY A 143 13.13 7.99 8.51
CA GLY A 143 11.98 8.46 7.76
C GLY A 143 10.91 7.38 7.66
N GLU A 144 10.89 6.44 8.61
CA GLU A 144 9.79 5.49 8.79
C GLU A 144 8.53 6.36 8.78
N PRO A 145 7.64 6.17 7.80
CA PRO A 145 6.50 7.04 7.65
C PRO A 145 5.72 6.90 8.93
N ILE A 146 5.81 7.92 9.80
CA ILE A 146 5.00 8.03 11.01
C ILE A 146 3.63 7.59 10.55
N GLN A 147 3.10 6.55 11.19
CA GLN A 147 1.86 5.90 10.81
C GLN A 147 0.73 6.90 11.11
N ARG A 148 0.68 7.94 10.29
CA ARG A 148 -0.22 9.07 10.39
C ARG A 148 -1.59 8.47 10.20
N SER A 149 -2.51 8.89 11.06
CA SER A 149 -3.90 8.46 10.99
C SER A 149 -4.37 8.55 9.54
N ALA A 150 -4.78 7.41 8.99
CA ALA A 150 -5.29 7.32 7.63
C ALA A 150 -6.64 8.05 7.47
N LYS A 151 -7.23 8.49 8.59
CA LYS A 151 -8.52 9.18 8.67
C LYS A 151 -8.48 10.48 7.87
N VAL A 152 -9.52 10.69 7.07
CA VAL A 152 -9.77 11.94 6.34
C VAL A 152 -11.13 12.47 6.76
N TYR A 153 -11.21 13.77 7.03
CA TYR A 153 -12.44 14.42 7.43
C TYR A 153 -12.92 15.37 6.33
N MET A 154 -14.22 15.38 6.09
CA MET A 154 -14.89 16.50 5.44
C MET A 154 -15.40 17.44 6.54
N ILE A 155 -14.90 18.68 6.52
CA ILE A 155 -15.22 19.72 7.48
C ILE A 155 -15.94 20.85 6.75
N SER A 156 -17.09 21.28 7.26
CA SER A 156 -17.79 22.45 6.75
C SER A 156 -17.64 23.64 7.69
N PHE A 157 -17.43 24.81 7.11
CA PHE A 157 -17.33 26.06 7.86
C PHE A 157 -18.57 26.90 7.63
N ARG A 158 -19.12 27.42 8.73
CA ARG A 158 -20.23 28.39 8.71
C ARG A 158 -19.76 29.70 9.32
N SER A 159 -20.32 30.81 8.83
CA SER A 159 -20.04 32.18 9.29
C SER A 159 -18.57 32.65 9.12
N GLY A 160 -18.30 33.90 9.52
CA GLY A 160 -16.98 34.50 9.45
C GLY A 160 -16.55 34.92 8.03
N LYS A 161 -15.26 35.22 7.86
CA LYS A 161 -14.70 35.59 6.55
C LYS A 161 -14.18 34.34 5.83
N GLY A 162 -15.10 33.46 5.43
CA GLY A 162 -14.80 32.19 4.76
C GLY A 162 -13.89 32.34 3.53
N GLU A 163 -14.05 33.39 2.72
CA GLU A 163 -13.18 33.66 1.57
C GLU A 163 -11.76 34.08 1.95
N LEU A 164 -11.58 34.78 3.07
CA LEU A 164 -10.24 35.09 3.58
C LEU A 164 -9.54 33.81 4.04
N PHE A 165 -10.23 33.01 4.85
CA PHE A 165 -9.73 31.71 5.30
C PHE A 165 -9.40 30.79 4.13
N ARG A 166 -10.27 30.73 3.13
CA ARG A 166 -10.05 29.97 1.90
C ARG A 166 -8.78 30.40 1.19
N ARG A 167 -8.56 31.72 1.02
CA ARG A 167 -7.32 32.25 0.43
C ARG A 167 -6.11 31.87 1.25
N MET A 168 -6.20 31.96 2.58
CA MET A 168 -5.14 31.57 3.50
C MET A 168 -4.78 30.09 3.31
N LEU A 169 -5.73 29.15 3.36
CA LEU A 169 -5.46 27.74 3.09
C LEU A 169 -4.79 27.49 1.72
N LEU A 170 -5.15 28.29 0.71
CA LEU A 170 -4.64 28.18 -0.66
C LEU A 170 -3.30 28.87 -0.90
N GLN A 171 -2.87 29.82 -0.06
CA GLN A 171 -1.73 30.71 -0.31
C GLN A 171 -0.67 30.65 0.81
N ASP A 172 -1.08 30.39 2.04
CA ASP A 172 -0.25 30.51 3.24
C ASP A 172 0.88 29.46 3.31
N PRO A 173 2.00 29.78 4.00
CA PRO A 173 3.18 28.92 4.04
C PRO A 173 2.96 27.57 4.72
N GLU A 174 2.01 27.47 5.65
CA GLU A 174 1.69 26.28 6.44
C GLU A 174 1.36 25.09 5.54
N PHE A 175 0.51 25.29 4.53
CA PHE A 175 0.15 24.26 3.55
C PHE A 175 1.06 24.25 2.32
N LYS A 176 2.12 25.07 2.26
CA LYS A 176 3.03 25.11 1.09
C LYS A 176 3.66 23.75 0.77
N PRO A 177 4.15 22.96 1.75
CA PRO A 177 4.72 21.64 1.47
C PRO A 177 3.67 20.70 0.86
N LEU A 178 2.48 20.64 1.44
CA LEU A 178 1.39 19.79 0.97
C LEU A 178 0.91 20.17 -0.44
N ARG A 179 0.72 21.48 -0.69
CA ARG A 179 0.35 22.01 -2.01
C ARG A 179 1.40 21.66 -3.07
N LYS A 180 2.69 21.75 -2.72
CA LYS A 180 3.78 21.37 -3.61
C LYS A 180 3.71 19.87 -3.91
N SER A 181 3.60 19.01 -2.90
CA SER A 181 3.51 17.56 -3.09
C SER A 181 2.30 17.13 -3.94
N LEU A 182 1.13 17.74 -3.73
CA LEU A 182 -0.05 17.48 -4.57
C LEU A 182 0.14 17.93 -6.01
N LYS A 183 0.75 19.11 -6.22
CA LYS A 183 1.05 19.63 -7.55
C LYS A 183 2.09 18.78 -8.28
N ASP A 184 3.14 18.35 -7.58
CA ASP A 184 4.19 17.48 -8.13
C ASP A 184 3.61 16.11 -8.54
N ALA A 185 2.58 15.62 -7.84
CA ALA A 185 1.82 14.42 -8.20
C ALA A 185 0.71 14.66 -9.25
N GLY A 186 0.51 15.90 -9.71
CA GLY A 186 -0.50 16.24 -10.72
C GLY A 186 -1.95 16.29 -10.21
N TYR A 187 -2.17 16.34 -8.90
CA TYR A 187 -3.51 16.35 -8.31
C TYR A 187 -4.05 17.77 -8.06
N PRO A 188 -5.31 18.08 -8.46
CA PRO A 188 -5.89 19.39 -8.23
C PRO A 188 -6.26 19.60 -6.75
N ILE A 189 -5.80 20.70 -6.16
CA ILE A 189 -6.12 21.07 -4.77
C ILE A 189 -7.59 21.52 -4.62
N VAL A 190 -8.22 21.99 -5.70
CA VAL A 190 -9.61 22.47 -5.68
C VAL A 190 -10.45 21.63 -6.64
N LEU A 191 -11.48 20.98 -6.10
CA LEU A 191 -12.42 20.19 -6.90
C LEU A 191 -13.38 21.09 -7.67
N GLN A 192 -13.61 20.77 -8.95
CA GLN A 192 -14.63 21.40 -9.78
C GLN A 192 -15.85 20.47 -9.90
N PRO A 193 -17.09 20.98 -9.92
CA PRO A 193 -17.48 22.40 -9.97
C PRO A 193 -17.69 23.07 -8.59
N SER A 194 -17.66 22.29 -7.50
CA SER A 194 -18.03 22.73 -6.15
C SER A 194 -17.09 23.74 -5.52
N LYS A 195 -15.86 23.82 -6.03
CA LYS A 195 -14.75 24.57 -5.46
C LYS A 195 -14.35 24.06 -4.07
N THR A 196 -14.64 22.83 -3.67
CA THR A 196 -14.14 22.29 -2.38
C THR A 196 -12.62 22.22 -2.38
N ILE A 197 -11.98 22.56 -1.26
CA ILE A 197 -10.52 22.41 -1.11
C ILE A 197 -10.20 21.01 -0.58
N VAL A 198 -9.20 20.36 -1.17
CA VAL A 198 -8.67 19.06 -0.76
C VAL A 198 -7.25 19.24 -0.25
N LEU A 199 -7.05 19.02 1.04
CA LEU A 199 -5.79 19.12 1.78
C LEU A 199 -5.46 17.74 2.36
N VAL A 200 -5.20 16.79 1.46
CA VAL A 200 -4.78 15.41 1.81
C VAL A 200 -3.42 15.14 1.18
N ARG A 201 -2.73 14.11 1.68
CA ARG A 201 -1.45 13.71 1.10
C ARG A 201 -1.66 13.07 -0.29
N PRO A 202 -0.66 13.10 -1.19
CA PRO A 202 -0.82 12.58 -2.55
C PRO A 202 -1.19 11.09 -2.61
N ASP A 203 -0.68 10.28 -1.69
CA ASP A 203 -1.01 8.86 -1.52
C ASP A 203 -2.49 8.63 -1.20
N GLN A 204 -3.12 9.55 -0.45
CA GLN A 204 -4.51 9.45 -0.04
C GLN A 204 -5.50 10.09 -1.03
N TYR A 205 -5.00 10.82 -2.03
CA TYR A 205 -5.85 11.68 -2.86
C TYR A 205 -6.89 10.91 -3.66
N LEU A 206 -6.46 9.86 -4.37
CA LEU A 206 -7.35 9.07 -5.21
C LEU A 206 -8.40 8.33 -4.38
N ASP A 207 -8.00 7.73 -3.25
CA ASP A 207 -8.92 7.04 -2.35
C ASP A 207 -9.95 8.00 -1.76
N THR A 208 -9.49 9.19 -1.37
CA THR A 208 -10.34 10.26 -0.88
C THR A 208 -11.40 10.63 -1.92
N VAL A 209 -10.97 11.04 -3.12
CA VAL A 209 -11.87 11.49 -4.20
C VAL A 209 -12.82 10.39 -4.70
N ASN A 210 -12.36 9.14 -4.68
CA ASN A 210 -13.17 7.99 -5.11
C ASN A 210 -14.07 7.41 -4.02
N SER A 211 -13.94 7.86 -2.77
CA SER A 211 -14.74 7.33 -1.66
C SER A 211 -16.25 7.45 -1.96
N PRO A 212 -17.05 6.41 -1.67
CA PRO A 212 -18.48 6.40 -1.93
C PRO A 212 -19.20 7.51 -1.17
N THR A 213 -18.72 7.81 0.04
CA THR A 213 -19.20 8.89 0.90
C THR A 213 -19.11 10.23 0.19
N LEU A 214 -17.95 10.57 -0.41
CA LEU A 214 -17.80 11.81 -1.17
C LEU A 214 -18.69 11.88 -2.41
N ARG A 215 -18.87 10.76 -3.14
CA ARG A 215 -19.72 10.73 -4.33
C ARG A 215 -21.20 10.97 -4.03
N SER A 216 -21.66 10.58 -2.84
CA SER A 216 -23.03 10.81 -2.38
C SER A 216 -23.27 12.21 -1.80
N CYS A 217 -22.20 12.94 -1.46
CA CYS A 217 -22.30 14.24 -0.80
C CYS A 217 -22.40 15.40 -1.80
N THR A 218 -23.24 16.38 -1.48
CA THR A 218 -23.27 17.65 -2.22
C THR A 218 -22.22 18.60 -1.66
N PHE A 219 -21.21 18.90 -2.46
CA PHE A 219 -20.11 19.75 -2.06
C PHE A 219 -20.46 21.24 -2.13
N LYS A 220 -20.17 21.95 -1.04
CA LYS A 220 -20.26 23.40 -0.96
C LYS A 220 -18.87 24.03 -1.05
N ARG A 221 -18.82 25.27 -1.52
CA ARG A 221 -17.59 26.08 -1.62
C ARG A 221 -16.81 26.22 -0.31
N TYR A 222 -17.48 26.13 0.83
CA TYR A 222 -16.88 26.27 2.17
C TYR A 222 -16.61 24.93 2.86
N ASN A 223 -16.69 23.82 2.12
CA ASN A 223 -16.22 22.54 2.60
C ASN A 223 -14.71 22.44 2.35
N ALA A 224 -14.02 21.83 3.31
CA ALA A 224 -12.62 21.44 3.21
C ALA A 224 -12.53 19.94 3.52
N ILE A 225 -11.85 19.20 2.65
CA ILE A 225 -11.51 17.80 2.88
C ILE A 225 -10.06 17.78 3.35
N ILE A 226 -9.81 17.33 4.57
CA ILE A 226 -8.49 17.41 5.21
C ILE A 226 -8.13 16.08 5.87
N ALA A 227 -6.88 15.66 5.71
CA ALA A 227 -6.37 14.51 6.44
C ALA A 227 -6.29 14.84 7.93
N ALA A 228 -6.63 13.90 8.80
CA ALA A 228 -6.56 14.08 10.26
C ALA A 228 -5.15 14.52 10.71
N SER A 229 -4.13 13.99 10.03
CA SER A 229 -2.74 14.36 10.29
C SER A 229 -2.36 15.79 9.89
N GLU A 230 -3.15 16.49 9.09
CA GLU A 230 -2.89 17.86 8.62
C GLU A 230 -3.85 18.89 9.26
N GLU A 231 -4.76 18.45 10.14
CA GLU A 231 -5.73 19.33 10.82
C GLU A 231 -5.05 20.42 11.66
N TYR A 232 -3.91 20.10 12.28
CA TYR A 232 -3.13 21.06 13.07
C TYR A 232 -2.65 22.27 12.26
N LEU A 233 -2.38 22.11 10.96
CA LEU A 233 -1.99 23.21 10.07
C LEU A 233 -3.17 24.17 9.83
N MET A 234 -4.38 23.61 9.74
CA MET A 234 -5.60 24.39 9.62
C MET A 234 -5.85 25.21 10.89
N ASP A 235 -5.62 24.63 12.06
CA ASP A 235 -5.70 25.34 13.34
C ASP A 235 -4.68 26.47 13.44
N GLN A 236 -3.45 26.27 12.95
CA GLN A 236 -2.45 27.34 12.87
C GLN A 236 -2.93 28.52 12.00
N VAL A 237 -3.52 28.23 10.84
CA VAL A 237 -4.13 29.25 9.98
C VAL A 237 -5.27 29.98 10.70
N LEU A 238 -6.16 29.26 11.39
CA LEU A 238 -7.25 29.84 12.16
C LEU A 238 -6.74 30.73 13.32
N MET A 239 -5.68 30.33 14.01
CA MET A 239 -5.07 31.12 15.09
C MET A 239 -4.56 32.48 14.60
N ARG A 240 -4.05 32.56 13.37
CA ARG A 240 -3.56 33.82 12.78
C ARG A 240 -4.68 34.79 12.40
N MET A 241 -5.90 34.29 12.19
CA MET A 241 -7.05 35.14 11.92
C MET A 241 -7.53 35.85 13.19
N ALA A 242 -8.01 37.09 13.08
CA ALA A 242 -8.67 37.78 14.19
C ALA A 242 -9.94 37.02 14.61
N SER A 243 -10.23 36.96 15.92
CA SER A 243 -11.35 36.17 16.48
C SER A 243 -12.70 36.39 15.77
N LYS A 244 -13.07 37.64 15.45
CA LYS A 244 -14.32 37.98 14.73
C LYS A 244 -14.36 37.52 13.27
N GLN A 245 -13.20 37.21 12.67
CA GLN A 245 -13.07 36.81 11.27
C GLN A 245 -12.92 35.30 11.09
N ARG A 246 -12.55 34.57 12.17
CA ARG A 246 -12.38 33.11 12.17
C ARG A 246 -13.68 32.42 11.77
N PRO A 247 -13.70 31.65 10.67
CA PRO A 247 -14.84 30.78 10.37
C PRO A 247 -15.04 29.78 11.49
N ARG A 248 -16.30 29.49 11.81
CA ARG A 248 -16.64 28.49 12.82
C ARG A 248 -16.91 27.16 12.14
N GLU A 249 -16.23 26.13 12.59
CA GLU A 249 -16.51 24.75 12.17
C GLU A 249 -17.95 24.39 12.55
N HIS A 250 -18.67 23.78 11.62
CA HIS A 250 -19.99 23.23 11.88
C HIS A 250 -19.88 21.75 12.24
N ARG A 251 -19.60 21.49 13.53
CA ARG A 251 -19.31 20.14 14.05
C ARG A 251 -20.34 19.06 13.70
N GLN A 252 -21.62 19.42 13.53
CA GLN A 252 -22.67 18.48 13.14
C GLN A 252 -22.56 17.99 11.69
N GLU A 253 -21.90 18.75 10.82
CA GLU A 253 -21.63 18.36 9.43
C GLU A 253 -20.23 17.79 9.24
N ARG A 254 -19.45 17.64 10.33
CA ARG A 254 -18.15 16.98 10.28
C ARG A 254 -18.39 15.51 9.99
N MET A 255 -17.82 15.03 8.90
CA MET A 255 -17.99 13.66 8.42
C MET A 255 -16.62 13.01 8.27
N GLU A 256 -16.43 11.85 8.90
CA GLU A 256 -15.27 11.00 8.62
C GLU A 256 -15.50 10.31 7.28
N LEU A 257 -14.55 10.45 6.38
CA LEU A 257 -14.55 9.72 5.13
C LEU A 257 -13.96 8.36 5.40
N GLU A 258 -14.78 7.33 5.20
CA GLU A 258 -14.31 5.97 5.04
C GLU A 258 -13.50 5.94 3.74
N LEU A 259 -12.20 6.13 3.87
CA LEU A 259 -11.28 5.61 2.87
C LEU A 259 -11.48 4.11 2.98
N ASP A 260 -12.10 3.51 1.96
CA ASP A 260 -12.07 2.08 1.83
C ASP A 260 -10.60 1.72 1.99
N ASP A 261 -10.22 1.06 3.08
CA ASP A 261 -8.94 0.40 3.13
C ASP A 261 -9.09 -0.64 2.02
N TRP A 262 -8.59 -0.31 0.83
CA TRP A 262 -8.31 -1.28 -0.22
C TRP A 262 -7.18 -2.22 0.27
N THR A 263 -7.06 -2.51 1.58
CA THR A 263 -6.96 -3.90 2.04
C THR A 263 -7.99 -4.69 1.26
N PHE A 264 -7.54 -5.14 0.08
CA PHE A 264 -8.20 -6.05 -0.83
C PHE A 264 -9.24 -6.84 -0.07
N LYS A 265 -10.51 -6.46 -0.23
CA LYS A 265 -11.61 -7.22 0.36
C LYS A 265 -11.65 -8.50 -0.45
N PHE A 266 -10.78 -9.44 -0.10
CA PHE A 266 -10.65 -10.72 -0.77
C PHE A 266 -11.99 -11.41 -0.56
N ILE A 267 -12.80 -11.42 -1.61
CA ILE A 267 -14.06 -12.13 -1.60
C ILE A 267 -13.68 -13.61 -1.72
N THR A 268 -13.64 -14.32 -0.60
CA THR A 268 -13.42 -15.77 -0.56
C THR A 268 -14.64 -16.48 -1.14
N LYS A 269 -14.78 -16.45 -2.46
CA LYS A 269 -15.77 -17.23 -3.21
C LYS A 269 -15.00 -18.19 -4.12
N ARG A 270 -14.58 -19.31 -3.52
CA ARG A 270 -13.93 -20.49 -4.13
C ARG A 270 -12.44 -20.30 -4.49
N THR A 271 -11.58 -20.86 -3.63
CA THR A 271 -10.20 -21.38 -3.79
C THR A 271 -9.18 -20.74 -4.76
N LEU A 272 -9.39 -19.57 -5.34
CA LEU A 272 -8.37 -18.87 -6.12
C LEU A 272 -8.30 -17.40 -5.70
N ILE A 273 -7.14 -16.98 -5.20
CA ILE A 273 -6.79 -15.57 -5.03
C ILE A 273 -6.41 -15.08 -6.43
N CYS A 274 -7.28 -14.29 -7.05
CA CYS A 274 -6.94 -13.58 -8.29
C CYS A 274 -7.09 -12.07 -8.09
N THR A 275 -6.09 -11.31 -8.55
CA THR A 275 -6.20 -9.86 -8.73
C THR A 275 -7.13 -9.61 -9.92
N ALA A 276 -8.41 -9.37 -9.65
CA ALA A 276 -9.35 -8.98 -10.69
C ALA A 276 -9.13 -7.48 -11.01
N PRO A 277 -8.64 -7.10 -12.20
CA PRO A 277 -8.54 -5.70 -12.58
C PRO A 277 -9.92 -5.05 -12.53
N GLN A 278 -9.97 -3.78 -12.09
CA GLN A 278 -11.20 -3.02 -11.99
C GLN A 278 -11.92 -3.03 -13.35
N LEU A 279 -13.16 -3.52 -13.36
CA LEU A 279 -13.98 -3.56 -14.58
C LEU A 279 -14.14 -2.13 -15.09
N LEU A 280 -13.53 -1.86 -16.25
CA LEU A 280 -13.74 -0.63 -17.00
C LEU A 280 -15.24 -0.49 -17.34
N MET A 281 -15.75 0.74 -17.37
CA MET A 281 -17.13 1.01 -17.79
C MET A 281 -17.39 0.38 -19.16
N ALA A 282 -18.59 -0.15 -19.39
CA ALA A 282 -18.92 -0.82 -20.65
C ALA A 282 -18.70 0.07 -21.89
N SER A 283 -18.74 1.40 -21.71
CA SER A 283 -18.45 2.39 -22.73
C SER A 283 -16.97 2.58 -23.07
N THR A 284 -16.05 2.13 -22.21
CA THR A 284 -14.59 2.30 -22.39
C THR A 284 -13.90 1.02 -22.87
N VAL A 285 -14.64 -0.08 -23.03
CA VAL A 285 -14.12 -1.33 -23.59
C VAL A 285 -14.59 -1.43 -25.04
N VAL A 286 -13.66 -1.22 -25.98
CA VAL A 286 -13.87 -1.66 -27.36
C VAL A 286 -13.88 -3.19 -27.30
N GLN A 287 -15.04 -3.81 -27.53
CA GLN A 287 -15.13 -5.27 -27.62
C GLN A 287 -14.19 -5.75 -28.73
N SER A 288 -13.02 -6.28 -28.36
CA SER A 288 -12.24 -7.09 -29.30
C SER A 288 -12.97 -8.41 -29.44
N THR A 289 -13.80 -8.53 -30.47
CA THR A 289 -14.34 -9.82 -30.89
C THR A 289 -13.18 -10.70 -31.33
N THR A 290 -12.84 -11.69 -30.51
CA THR A 290 -11.94 -12.79 -30.89
C THR A 290 -12.69 -13.75 -31.83
N GLU A 291 -13.00 -13.31 -33.05
CA GLU A 291 -13.36 -14.20 -34.14
C GLU A 291 -12.27 -14.06 -35.21
N ALA A 292 -11.39 -15.05 -35.29
CA ALA A 292 -10.37 -15.13 -36.32
C ALA A 292 -11.07 -15.38 -37.67
N ALA A 293 -11.36 -14.32 -38.42
CA ALA A 293 -11.76 -14.44 -39.81
C ALA A 293 -10.58 -14.99 -40.60
N ARG A 294 -10.65 -16.26 -41.02
CA ARG A 294 -9.73 -16.81 -42.02
C ARG A 294 -10.02 -16.12 -43.35
N SER A 295 -9.22 -15.11 -43.67
CA SER A 295 -9.13 -14.55 -45.02
C SER A 295 -8.36 -15.53 -45.91
N SER A 296 -9.01 -16.59 -46.35
CA SER A 296 -8.50 -17.41 -47.46
C SER A 296 -9.46 -17.33 -48.63
N SER A 297 -9.02 -16.51 -49.58
CA SER A 297 -9.47 -16.32 -50.96
C SER A 297 -9.76 -17.62 -51.71
N GLY A 298 -10.95 -17.70 -52.28
CA GLY A 298 -11.30 -18.64 -53.34
C GLY A 298 -12.59 -18.19 -54.04
N PRO A 299 -12.56 -17.83 -55.34
CA PRO A 299 -13.74 -17.36 -56.07
C PRO A 299 -14.60 -18.55 -56.53
N SER A 300 -15.07 -19.38 -55.60
CA SER A 300 -16.12 -20.38 -55.85
C SER A 300 -16.52 -21.09 -54.56
N ALA A 301 -17.40 -20.47 -53.75
CA ALA A 301 -18.07 -21.20 -52.68
C ALA A 301 -19.42 -20.53 -52.34
N SER A 302 -20.47 -21.25 -52.72
CA SER A 302 -21.89 -21.16 -52.35
C SER A 302 -22.29 -20.20 -51.22
N ALA A 303 -23.24 -19.31 -51.55
CA ALA A 303 -23.94 -18.37 -50.67
C ALA A 303 -24.86 -19.01 -49.60
N SER A 304 -24.69 -20.28 -49.23
CA SER A 304 -25.57 -21.01 -48.30
C SER A 304 -25.06 -21.08 -46.85
N TYR A 305 -23.86 -20.61 -46.55
CA TYR A 305 -23.25 -20.79 -45.22
C TYR A 305 -23.78 -19.85 -44.12
N PHE A 306 -24.56 -18.82 -44.48
CA PHE A 306 -25.20 -17.91 -43.52
C PHE A 306 -26.64 -18.32 -43.12
N VAL A 307 -27.13 -19.47 -43.58
CA VAL A 307 -28.50 -19.95 -43.29
C VAL A 307 -28.58 -20.72 -41.96
N HIS A 308 -27.50 -20.85 -41.21
CA HIS A 308 -27.57 -21.41 -39.86
C HIS A 308 -28.12 -20.35 -38.89
N ALA A 309 -29.39 -20.54 -38.50
CA ALA A 309 -30.04 -19.81 -37.43
C ALA A 309 -29.14 -19.82 -36.19
N ARG A 310 -28.53 -18.68 -35.88
CA ARG A 310 -27.78 -18.51 -34.64
C ARG A 310 -28.79 -18.64 -33.51
N GLY A 311 -28.69 -19.73 -32.74
CA GLY A 311 -29.58 -20.01 -31.62
C GLY A 311 -29.69 -18.79 -30.69
N GLY A 312 -30.92 -18.48 -30.27
CA GLY A 312 -31.18 -17.35 -29.38
C GLY A 312 -30.31 -17.44 -28.14
N ASN A 313 -29.61 -16.35 -27.81
CA ASN A 313 -28.75 -16.31 -26.63
C ASN A 313 -29.62 -16.50 -25.38
N PRO A 314 -29.46 -17.58 -24.60
CA PRO A 314 -30.31 -17.88 -23.44
C PRO A 314 -30.16 -16.84 -22.31
N ARG A 315 -29.17 -15.93 -22.40
CA ARG A 315 -29.01 -14.80 -21.46
C ARG A 315 -29.84 -13.58 -21.84
N ARG A 316 -30.38 -13.50 -23.06
CA ARG A 316 -31.36 -12.48 -23.45
C ARG A 316 -32.75 -13.04 -23.16
N ARG A 317 -33.22 -12.87 -21.92
CA ARG A 317 -34.67 -12.92 -21.67
C ARG A 317 -35.26 -11.70 -22.38
N ILE A 318 -35.95 -11.93 -23.49
CA ILE A 318 -36.86 -10.95 -24.05
C ILE A 318 -37.91 -10.77 -22.96
N LEU A 319 -37.88 -9.61 -22.29
CA LEU A 319 -38.98 -9.19 -21.45
C LEU A 319 -40.12 -8.91 -22.41
N ASP A 320 -41.10 -9.81 -22.45
CA ASP A 320 -42.36 -9.55 -23.14
C ASP A 320 -42.93 -8.26 -22.54
N GLU A 321 -43.12 -7.26 -23.40
CA GLU A 321 -43.81 -6.02 -23.08
C GLU A 321 -45.25 -6.34 -22.71
N HIS A 322 -45.48 -6.64 -21.43
CA HIS A 322 -46.80 -6.62 -20.86
C HIS A 322 -47.25 -5.15 -20.80
N THR A 323 -48.12 -4.83 -21.74
CA THR A 323 -49.11 -3.75 -21.76
C THR A 323 -49.42 -3.21 -20.37
N TRP A 324 -48.89 -2.02 -20.06
CA TRP A 324 -49.43 -1.18 -19.00
C TRP A 324 -50.64 -0.43 -19.58
N SER A 325 -51.83 -0.97 -19.34
CA SER A 325 -53.08 -0.23 -19.52
C SER A 325 -53.09 0.92 -18.51
N VAL A 326 -53.16 2.14 -19.02
CA VAL A 326 -53.38 3.36 -18.24
C VAL A 326 -54.85 3.39 -17.86
N GLU A 327 -55.17 3.10 -16.60
CA GLU A 327 -56.44 3.53 -16.00
C GLU A 327 -56.25 4.95 -15.47
N ALA A 328 -56.88 5.90 -16.17
CA ALA A 328 -57.12 7.24 -15.67
C ALA A 328 -58.36 7.18 -14.77
N GLU A 329 -58.19 7.42 -13.48
CA GLU A 329 -59.30 7.79 -12.60
C GLU A 329 -59.22 9.29 -12.27
N ASP A 330 -60.23 9.99 -12.76
CA ASP A 330 -60.67 11.31 -12.32
C ASP A 330 -61.04 11.26 -10.82
N ALA A 331 -60.56 12.23 -10.04
CA ALA A 331 -61.20 12.60 -8.79
C ALA A 331 -61.02 14.10 -8.49
N ILE A 332 -62.16 14.68 -8.13
CA ILE A 332 -62.53 16.09 -7.89
C ILE A 332 -61.77 16.72 -6.73
#